data_AF-A0A6L4ZCZ3-F1
#
_entry.id   AF-A0A6L4ZCZ3-F1
#
_cell.length_a   1.000
_cell.length_b   1.000
_cell.length_c   1.000
_cell.angle_alpha   90.00
_cell.angle_beta   90.00
_cell.angle_gamma   90.00
#
_symmetry.space_group_name_H-M   'P 1'
#
loop_
_entity.id
_entity.type
_entity.pdbx_description
1 polymer ?
#
loop_
_entity_poly.entity_id
_entity_poly.type
_entity_poly.pdbx_seq_one_letter_code
_entity_poly.pdbx_strand_id
1 'polypeptide(L)' 'MNRETFVTDRKGRKIAVQIPIKLYEKLISDSEELDEIREYRTAKLHKGDAIPIEQAFKEIEDAIK' A
#
# COMPACT_ATOMS: atom_id res chain seq x y z
N MET A 1 -25.76 3.29 -10.93
CA MET A 1 -25.05 4.56 -10.69
C MET A 1 -24.86 4.71 -9.19
N ASN A 2 -23.67 4.36 -8.69
CA ASN A 2 -23.32 4.63 -7.32
C ASN A 2 -22.77 6.07 -7.28
N ARG A 3 -23.60 7.04 -6.89
CA ARG A 3 -23.19 8.44 -6.78
C ARG A 3 -22.50 8.65 -5.45
N GLU A 4 -21.25 9.09 -5.45
CA GLU A 4 -20.66 9.67 -4.26
C GLU A 4 -21.45 10.91 -3.82
N THR A 5 -21.65 11.06 -2.51
CA THR A 5 -22.29 12.24 -1.93
C THR A 5 -21.26 12.98 -1.08
N PHE A 6 -21.07 14.27 -1.33
CA PHE A 6 -20.17 15.08 -0.53
C PHE A 6 -20.92 15.72 0.64
N VAL A 7 -20.38 15.56 1.85
CA VAL A 7 -20.82 16.28 3.04
C VAL A 7 -20.03 17.59 3.09
N THR A 8 -20.74 18.72 3.22
CA THR A 8 -20.14 20.05 3.25
C THR A 8 -20.35 20.72 4.60
N ASP A 9 -19.40 21.55 5.01
CA ASP A 9 -19.54 22.40 6.20
C ASP A 9 -20.38 23.65 5.91
N ARG A 10 -20.59 24.48 6.94
CA ARG A 10 -21.37 25.73 6.85
C ARG A 10 -20.78 26.76 5.87
N LYS A 11 -19.51 26.63 5.47
CA LYS A 11 -18.84 27.49 4.50
C LYS A 11 -18.85 26.87 3.08
N GLY A 12 -19.54 25.74 2.89
CA GLY A 12 -19.61 25.01 1.63
C GLY A 12 -18.38 24.16 1.32
N ARG A 13 -17.45 23.99 2.27
CA ARG A 13 -16.24 23.17 2.07
C ARG A 13 -16.59 21.70 2.20
N LYS A 14 -16.14 20.86 1.27
CA LYS A 14 -16.30 19.39 1.34
C LYS A 14 -15.43 18.84 2.45
N ILE A 15 -16.04 18.17 3.42
CA ILE A 15 -15.36 17.63 4.62
C ILE A 15 -15.42 16.11 4.72
N ALA A 16 -16.38 15.48 4.02
CA ALA A 16 -16.44 14.03 3.91
C ALA A 16 -17.10 13.62 2.59
N VAL A 17 -16.94 12.35 2.23
CA VAL A 17 -17.63 11.72 1.11
C VAL A 17 -18.30 10.44 1.60
N GLN A 18 -19.56 10.27 1.23
CA GLN A 18 -20.29 9.03 1.43
C GLN A 18 -20.25 8.25 0.11
N ILE A 19 -19.77 7.01 0.20
CA ILE A 19 -19.65 6.08 -0.92
C ILE A 19 -20.23 4.72 -0.51
N PRO A 20 -20.63 3.86 -1.48
CA PRO A 20 -21.02 2.50 -1.18
C PRO A 20 -19.86 1.73 -0.53
N ILE A 21 -20.19 0.82 0.40
CA ILE A 21 -19.19 0.06 1.15
C ILE A 21 -18.22 -0.71 0.24
N LYS A 22 -18.73 -1.32 -0.84
CA LYS A 22 -17.90 -2.05 -1.81
C LYS A 22 -16.87 -1.16 -2.52
N LEU A 23 -17.20 0.12 -2.72
CA LEU A 23 -16.26 1.07 -3.32
C LEU A 23 -15.19 1.46 -2.30
N TYR A 24 -15.58 1.66 -1.04
CA TYR A 24 -14.62 1.92 0.04
C TYR A 24 -13.63 0.77 0.21
N GLU A 25 -14.10 -0.47 0.31
CA GLU A 25 -13.25 -1.66 0.44
C GLU A 25 -12.29 -1.80 -0.75
N LYS A 26 -12.77 -1.53 -1.97
CA LYS A 26 -11.92 -1.51 -3.16
C LYS A 26 -10.84 -0.43 -3.08
N LEU A 27 -11.18 0.78 -2.65
CA LEU A 27 -10.20 1.86 -2.51
C LEU A 27 -9.11 1.53 -1.48
N ILE A 28 -9.46 0.84 -0.39
CA ILE A 28 -8.48 0.37 0.59
C ILE A 28 -7.56 -0.67 -0.04
N SER A 29 -8.10 -1.71 -0.67
CA SER A 29 -7.32 -2.75 -1.32
C SER A 29 -6.39 -2.20 -2.41
N ASP A 30 -6.89 -1.30 -3.26
CA ASP A 30 -6.09 -0.67 -4.31
C ASP A 30 -4.97 0.21 -3.70
N SER A 31 -5.20 0.82 -2.53
CA SER A 31 -4.18 1.61 -1.81
C SER A 31 -3.07 0.73 -1.22
N GLU A 32 -3.42 -0.43 -0.68
CA GLU A 32 -2.45 -1.39 -0.14
C GLU A 32 -1.52 -1.92 -1.25
N GLU A 33 -2.09 -2.25 -2.41
CA GLU A 33 -1.30 -2.67 -3.58
C GLU A 33 -0.32 -1.56 -4.04
N LEU A 34 -0.75 -0.30 -4.01
CA LEU A 34 0.12 0.82 -4.36
C LEU A 34 1.28 1.02 -3.36
N ASP A 35 1.03 0.78 -2.08
CA ASP A 35 2.08 0.82 -1.06
C ASP A 35 3.08 -0.32 -1.26
N GLU A 36 2.62 -1.54 -1.57
CA GLU A 36 3.51 -2.67 -1.90
C GLU A 36 4.41 -2.36 -3.11
N ILE A 37 3.84 -1.77 -4.17
CA ILE A 37 4.61 -1.33 -5.35
C ILE A 37 5.65 -0.27 -4.97
N ARG A 38 5.31 0.66 -4.08
CA ARG A 38 6.25 1.68 -3.59
C ARG A 38 7.41 1.03 -2.85
N GLU A 39 7.13 0.13 -1.91
CA GLU A 39 8.17 -0.57 -1.13
C GLU A 39 9.06 -1.44 -2.02
N TYR A 40 8.48 -2.15 -2.99
CA TYR A 40 9.25 -2.91 -3.98
C TYR A 40 10.20 -2.01 -4.78
N ARG A 41 9.74 -0.83 -5.23
CA ARG A 41 10.60 0.12 -5.94
C ARG A 41 11.72 0.64 -5.04
N THR A 42 11.42 0.99 -3.79
CA THR A 42 12.42 1.41 -2.79
C THR A 42 13.47 0.32 -2.60
N ALA A 43 13.04 -0.94 -2.41
CA ALA A 43 13.94 -2.08 -2.27
C ALA A 43 14.80 -2.30 -3.52
N LYS A 44 14.22 -2.16 -4.72
CA LYS A 44 14.97 -2.31 -5.99
C LYS A 44 15.93 -1.15 -6.30
N LEU A 45 15.68 0.04 -5.76
CA LEU A 45 16.63 1.16 -5.86
C LEU A 45 17.86 0.94 -4.98
N HIS A 46 17.75 0.12 -3.94
CA HIS A 46 18.89 -0.26 -3.13
C HIS A 46 19.86 -1.11 -3.95
N LYS A 47 21.08 -0.59 -4.16
CA LYS A 47 22.16 -1.30 -4.83
C LYS A 47 22.89 -2.19 -3.81
N GLY A 48 22.22 -3.24 -3.35
CA GLY A 48 22.84 -4.29 -2.55
C GLY A 48 23.66 -5.24 -3.43
N ASP A 49 24.60 -5.95 -2.82
CA ASP A 49 25.32 -7.02 -3.50
C ASP A 49 24.37 -8.20 -3.75
N ALA A 50 24.29 -8.63 -5.01
CA ALA A 50 23.53 -9.81 -5.36
C ALA A 50 24.27 -11.06 -4.86
N ILE A 51 23.70 -11.74 -3.88
CA ILE A 51 24.21 -13.03 -3.37
C ILE A 51 23.38 -14.19 -3.93
N PRO A 52 23.95 -15.40 -4.08
CA PRO A 52 23.20 -16.61 -4.38
C PRO A 52 22.10 -16.87 -3.35
N ILE A 53 20.97 -17.42 -3.78
CA ILE A 53 19.80 -17.62 -2.90
C ILE A 53 20.11 -18.59 -1.75
N GLU A 54 20.96 -19.59 -2.00
CA GLU A 54 21.41 -20.56 -1.00
C GLU A 54 22.23 -19.89 0.12
N GLN A 55 23.05 -18.90 -0.24
CA GLN A 55 23.80 -18.11 0.72
C GLN A 55 22.85 -17.26 1.57
N ALA A 56 21.87 -16.60 0.94
CA ALA A 56 20.89 -15.77 1.64
C ALA A 56 20.12 -16.56 2.72
N PHE A 57 19.63 -17.76 2.38
CA PHE A 57 18.91 -18.60 3.35
C PHE A 57 19.80 -19.01 4.52
N LYS A 58 21.04 -19.40 4.25
CA LYS A 58 22.00 -19.78 5.30
C LYS A 58 22.25 -18.62 6.27
N GLU A 59 22.46 -17.41 5.76
CA GLU A 59 22.69 -16.22 6.59
C GLU A 59 21.47 -15.88 7.47
N ILE A 60 20.25 -16.02 6.94
CA ILE A 60 19.02 -15.80 7.70
C ILE A 60 18.84 -16.84 8.81
N GLU A 61 19.04 -18.12 8.50
CA GLU A 61 18.91 -19.21 9.48
C GLU A 61 19.95 -19.09 10.61
N ASP A 62 21.19 -18.74 10.28
CA ASP A 62 22.25 -18.52 11.25
C ASP A 62 21.98 -17.30 12.15
N ALA A 63 21.29 -16.27 11.64
CA ALA A 63 20.92 -15.07 12.41
C ALA A 63 19.76 -15.28 13.41
N ILE A 64 18.96 -16.34 13.24
CA ILE A 64 17.81 -16.67 14.10
C ILE A 64 18.20 -17.67 15.20
N LYS A 65 19.37 -18.30 15.10
CA LYS A 65 19.95 -19.22 16.11
C LYS A 65 20.49 -18.48 17.33
#